data_AF-A0A7Y5NW38-F1
#
_entry.id   AF-A0A7Y5NW38-F1
#
_cell.length_a   1.000
_cell.length_b   1.000
_cell.length_c   1.000
_cell.angle_alpha   90.00
_cell.angle_beta   90.00
_cell.angle_gamma   90.00
#
_symmetry.space_group_name_H-M   'P 1'
#
loop_
_entity.id
_entity.type
_entity.pdbx_description
1 polymer ?
#
loop_
_entity_poly.entity_id
_entity_poly.type
_entity_poly.pdbx_seq_one_letter_code
_entity_poly.pdbx_strand_id
1 'polypeptide(L)'
;SAATAATTSTTPAPTASAAPRSDCPKDSSGPGTLDQPCAGSGKARMMDVKWTGKIDDEKGPFFAVTNSAPSPILYGKIAVYFYDKAGKQLEVKNEAGAKPYLVCSGANLFSGPMKVKEKATLTFSCVKKSDVPEGTAAIEGEMITVGFADASEKKSEFFWGNKDLAPDARPKGGVK
;
A
#
# COMPACT_ATOMS: atom_id res chain seq x y z
N SER A 1 -4.10 40.58 46.02
CA SER A 1 -5.02 40.34 44.89
C SER A 1 -4.36 39.41 43.89
N ALA A 2 -4.93 38.23 43.66
CA ALA A 2 -4.45 37.24 42.69
C ALA A 2 -5.16 37.47 41.35
N ALA A 3 -4.42 37.41 40.24
CA ALA A 3 -4.97 37.45 38.89
C ALA A 3 -4.55 36.17 38.14
N THR A 4 -5.53 35.31 37.91
CA THR A 4 -5.42 34.07 37.14
C THR A 4 -5.43 34.40 35.66
N ALA A 5 -4.40 33.99 34.91
CA ALA A 5 -4.39 34.08 33.45
C ALA A 5 -5.01 32.80 32.86
N ALA A 6 -6.09 32.96 32.08
CA ALA A 6 -6.74 31.87 31.37
C ALA A 6 -6.02 31.60 30.04
N THR A 7 -5.55 30.37 29.85
CA THR A 7 -4.95 29.89 28.61
C THR A 7 -6.07 29.52 27.62
N THR A 8 -6.22 30.29 26.54
CA THR A 8 -7.14 29.95 25.44
C THR A 8 -6.60 28.77 24.65
N SER A 9 -7.31 27.64 24.69
CA SER A 9 -7.07 26.47 23.85
C SER A 9 -7.57 26.77 22.43
N THR A 10 -6.66 26.96 21.48
CA THR A 10 -7.01 27.02 20.05
C THR A 10 -7.22 25.60 19.51
N THR A 11 -8.47 25.26 19.21
CA THR A 11 -8.82 24.10 18.37
C THR A 11 -8.20 24.28 16.98
N PRO A 12 -7.52 23.26 16.41
CA PRO A 12 -6.97 23.37 15.07
C PRO A 12 -8.10 23.52 14.06
N ALA A 13 -7.96 24.48 13.13
CA ALA A 13 -8.91 24.71 12.06
C ALA A 13 -9.02 23.47 11.15
N PRO A 14 -10.20 23.17 10.58
CA PRO A 14 -10.34 22.08 9.62
C PRO A 14 -9.45 22.39 8.40
N THR A 15 -8.50 21.51 8.11
CA THR A 15 -7.64 21.61 6.93
C THR A 15 -8.53 21.59 5.68
N ALA A 16 -8.55 22.67 4.92
CA ALA A 16 -9.25 22.73 3.63
C ALA A 16 -8.78 21.56 2.75
N SER A 17 -9.72 20.75 2.23
CA SER A 17 -9.39 19.73 1.24
C SER A 17 -8.73 20.41 0.04
N ALA A 18 -7.53 19.96 -0.32
CA ALA A 18 -6.79 20.52 -1.44
C ALA A 18 -7.58 20.34 -2.75
N ALA A 19 -7.46 21.30 -3.67
CA ALA A 19 -8.14 21.22 -4.96
C ALA A 19 -7.63 20.04 -5.80
N PRO A 20 -8.47 19.42 -6.67
CA PRO A 20 -8.03 18.36 -7.56
C PRO A 20 -6.91 18.81 -8.50
N ARG A 21 -5.96 17.93 -8.77
CA ARG A 21 -4.87 18.16 -9.74
C ARG A 21 -5.21 17.61 -11.11
N SER A 22 -4.66 18.23 -12.16
CA SER A 22 -4.93 17.86 -13.56
C SER A 22 -4.04 16.73 -14.09
N ASP A 23 -2.98 16.39 -13.38
CA ASP A 23 -1.94 15.44 -13.76
C ASP A 23 -2.02 14.12 -12.98
N CYS A 24 -3.19 13.80 -12.41
CA CYS A 24 -3.46 12.46 -11.90
C CYS A 24 -3.24 11.41 -13.00
N PRO A 25 -2.79 10.18 -12.65
CA PRO A 25 -2.71 9.09 -13.61
C PRO A 25 -4.05 8.82 -14.31
N LYS A 26 -3.98 8.17 -15.47
CA LYS A 26 -5.16 7.87 -16.29
C LYS A 26 -6.28 7.23 -15.46
N ASP A 27 -7.51 7.72 -15.69
CA ASP A 27 -8.74 7.27 -15.05
C ASP A 27 -8.71 7.38 -13.50
N SER A 28 -7.95 8.35 -12.97
CA SER A 28 -7.93 8.72 -11.56
C SER A 28 -8.06 10.24 -11.37
N SER A 29 -8.51 10.67 -10.20
CA SER A 29 -8.72 12.09 -9.90
C SER A 29 -8.57 12.37 -8.40
N GLY A 30 -8.32 13.62 -8.04
CA GLY A 30 -8.24 14.06 -6.65
C GLY A 30 -7.04 14.97 -6.39
N PRO A 31 -6.78 15.29 -5.12
CA PRO A 31 -5.70 16.22 -4.75
C PRO A 31 -4.29 15.64 -4.94
N GLY A 32 -4.16 14.32 -4.93
CA GLY A 32 -2.87 13.64 -5.11
C GLY A 32 -1.97 13.68 -3.88
N THR A 33 -2.48 14.02 -2.70
CA THR A 33 -1.71 14.02 -1.45
C THR A 33 -1.72 12.64 -0.79
N LEU A 34 -0.94 12.42 0.27
CA LEU A 34 -0.91 11.12 0.95
C LEU A 34 -2.29 10.73 1.53
N ASP A 35 -2.99 11.70 2.13
CA ASP A 35 -4.31 11.47 2.75
C ASP A 35 -5.44 11.46 1.71
N GLN A 36 -5.27 12.20 0.61
CA GLN A 36 -6.20 12.28 -0.50
C GLN A 36 -5.46 12.04 -1.83
N PRO A 37 -5.03 10.79 -2.10
CA PRO A 37 -4.29 10.48 -3.31
C PRO A 37 -5.18 10.65 -4.54
N CYS A 38 -4.58 10.64 -5.73
CA CYS A 38 -5.35 10.45 -6.95
C CYS A 38 -6.07 9.11 -6.85
N ALA A 39 -7.39 9.16 -6.73
CA ALA A 39 -8.24 8.01 -6.54
C ALA A 39 -8.43 7.29 -7.87
N GLY A 40 -7.74 6.17 -8.03
CA GLY A 40 -8.08 5.16 -9.02
C GLY A 40 -9.29 4.34 -8.58
N SER A 41 -9.81 3.51 -9.48
CA SER A 41 -10.96 2.65 -9.22
C SER A 41 -10.85 1.30 -9.93
N GLY A 42 -11.67 0.36 -9.50
CA GLY A 42 -11.77 -0.98 -10.06
C GLY A 42 -10.43 -1.70 -10.08
N LYS A 43 -10.03 -2.19 -11.25
CA LYS A 43 -8.82 -2.99 -11.47
C LYS A 43 -7.55 -2.20 -11.79
N ALA A 44 -7.60 -0.87 -11.75
CA ALA A 44 -6.44 -0.03 -12.01
C ALA A 44 -5.34 -0.33 -10.98
N ARG A 45 -4.10 -0.51 -11.46
CA ARG A 45 -2.91 -0.83 -10.66
C ARG A 45 -1.73 0.00 -11.14
N MET A 46 -0.86 0.37 -10.20
CA MET A 46 0.42 1.04 -10.50
C MET A 46 1.62 0.10 -10.40
N MET A 47 1.43 -1.08 -9.81
CA MET A 47 2.47 -2.10 -9.71
C MET A 47 1.87 -3.49 -9.86
N ASP A 48 2.65 -4.38 -10.48
CA ASP A 48 2.40 -5.81 -10.45
C ASP A 48 3.15 -6.42 -9.27
N VAL A 49 2.48 -7.25 -8.48
CA VAL A 49 3.05 -7.92 -7.31
C VAL A 49 2.72 -9.40 -7.39
N LYS A 50 3.74 -10.26 -7.47
CA LYS A 50 3.57 -11.71 -7.60
C LYS A 50 4.41 -12.44 -6.58
N TRP A 51 3.77 -13.24 -5.72
CA TRP A 51 4.50 -14.14 -4.83
C TRP A 51 5.29 -15.17 -5.65
N THR A 52 6.54 -15.40 -5.27
CA THR A 52 7.47 -16.27 -5.98
C THR A 52 7.34 -17.75 -5.60
N GLY A 53 6.48 -18.08 -4.62
CA GLY A 53 6.41 -19.41 -4.02
C GLY A 53 7.44 -19.64 -2.90
N LYS A 54 8.36 -18.69 -2.69
CA LYS A 54 9.42 -18.78 -1.67
C LYS A 54 9.03 -18.01 -0.41
N ILE A 55 9.38 -18.59 0.74
CA ILE A 55 9.25 -17.97 2.05
C ILE A 55 10.55 -18.24 2.80
N ASP A 56 11.14 -17.20 3.36
CA ASP A 56 12.29 -17.26 4.25
C ASP A 56 11.84 -17.15 5.70
N ASP A 57 12.53 -17.85 6.61
CA ASP A 57 12.13 -17.92 8.01
C ASP A 57 12.32 -16.57 8.73
N GLU A 58 13.33 -15.78 8.36
CA GLU A 58 13.62 -14.48 8.97
C GLU A 58 12.91 -13.33 8.26
N LYS A 59 12.82 -13.39 6.92
CA LYS A 59 12.37 -12.28 6.07
C LYS A 59 10.94 -12.43 5.55
N GLY A 60 10.37 -13.64 5.61
CA GLY A 60 9.02 -13.92 5.12
C GLY A 60 8.94 -14.16 3.60
N PRO A 61 7.75 -13.97 2.99
CA PRO A 61 7.50 -14.31 1.58
C PRO A 61 8.19 -13.35 0.60
N PHE A 62 8.78 -13.93 -0.45
CA PHE A 62 9.38 -13.15 -1.54
C PHE A 62 8.38 -12.84 -2.65
N PHE A 63 8.35 -11.60 -3.09
CA PHE A 63 7.53 -11.11 -4.18
C PHE A 63 8.38 -10.55 -5.32
N ALA A 64 8.06 -10.96 -6.54
CA ALA A 64 8.47 -10.27 -7.74
C ALA A 64 7.54 -9.06 -7.94
N VAL A 65 8.12 -7.86 -7.91
CA VAL A 65 7.40 -6.60 -8.12
C VAL A 65 7.83 -5.96 -9.43
N THR A 66 6.91 -5.32 -10.13
CA THR A 66 7.21 -4.51 -11.33
C THR A 66 6.51 -3.16 -11.21
N ASN A 67 7.24 -2.07 -11.45
CA ASN A 67 6.63 -0.75 -11.57
C ASN A 67 5.97 -0.61 -12.96
N SER A 68 4.64 -0.57 -12.98
CA SER A 68 3.83 -0.44 -14.19
C SER A 68 3.22 0.97 -14.33
N ALA A 69 3.57 1.88 -13.43
CA ALA A 69 3.15 3.27 -13.44
C ALA A 69 3.92 4.10 -14.48
N PRO A 70 3.40 5.27 -14.89
CA PRO A 70 4.07 6.15 -15.83
C PRO A 70 5.28 6.90 -15.24
N SER A 71 5.58 6.73 -13.94
CA SER A 71 6.63 7.46 -13.24
C SER A 71 7.34 6.59 -12.19
N PRO A 72 8.56 6.95 -11.77
CA PRO A 72 9.25 6.22 -10.71
C PRO A 72 8.46 6.25 -9.41
N ILE A 73 8.48 5.14 -8.67
CA ILE A 73 7.77 4.97 -7.40
C ILE A 73 8.80 4.87 -6.27
N LEU A 74 8.63 5.66 -5.21
CA LEU A 74 9.49 5.61 -4.03
C LEU A 74 8.74 5.18 -2.76
N TYR A 75 7.42 5.35 -2.71
CA TYR A 75 6.60 4.91 -1.58
C TYR A 75 5.59 3.87 -2.04
N GLY A 76 5.36 2.85 -1.21
CA GLY A 76 4.30 1.87 -1.43
C GLY A 76 3.48 1.67 -0.18
N LYS A 77 2.20 1.36 -0.36
CA LYS A 77 1.32 0.72 0.62
C LYS A 77 0.72 -0.52 -0.02
N ILE A 78 1.00 -1.68 0.55
CA ILE A 78 0.58 -2.99 0.04
C ILE A 78 -0.43 -3.63 0.99
N ALA A 79 -1.42 -4.32 0.41
CA ALA A 79 -2.27 -5.29 1.09
C ALA A 79 -1.88 -6.71 0.66
N VAL A 80 -1.70 -7.62 1.62
CA VAL A 80 -1.24 -9.00 1.40
C VAL A 80 -2.27 -10.00 1.89
N TYR A 81 -2.76 -10.81 0.96
CA TYR A 81 -3.81 -11.81 1.13
C TYR A 81 -3.24 -13.22 1.12
N PHE A 82 -3.86 -14.12 1.88
CA PHE A 82 -3.47 -15.52 2.02
C PHE A 82 -4.63 -16.41 1.63
N TYR A 83 -4.35 -17.49 0.93
CA TYR A 83 -5.36 -18.43 0.45
C TYR A 83 -4.93 -19.87 0.65
N ASP A 84 -5.89 -20.73 0.94
CA ASP A 84 -5.69 -22.17 0.95
C ASP A 84 -5.63 -22.78 -0.47
N LYS A 85 -5.51 -24.11 -0.53
CA LYS A 85 -5.48 -24.86 -1.81
C LYS A 85 -6.80 -24.74 -2.60
N ALA A 86 -7.93 -24.55 -1.92
CA ALA A 86 -9.24 -24.36 -2.54
C ALA A 86 -9.45 -22.91 -3.03
N GLY A 87 -8.55 -21.99 -2.69
CA GLY A 87 -8.66 -20.57 -3.02
C GLY A 87 -9.55 -19.79 -2.06
N LYS A 88 -9.89 -20.36 -0.89
CA LYS A 88 -10.57 -19.64 0.18
C LYS A 88 -9.56 -18.73 0.87
N GLN A 89 -9.96 -17.48 1.09
CA GLN A 89 -9.17 -16.51 1.84
C GLN A 89 -9.01 -16.96 3.30
N LEU A 90 -7.79 -16.82 3.80
CA LEU A 90 -7.40 -17.14 5.16
C LEU A 90 -7.21 -15.84 5.95
N GLU A 91 -7.69 -15.83 7.19
CA GLU A 91 -7.42 -14.73 8.11
C GLU A 91 -6.05 -14.86 8.72
N VAL A 92 -5.38 -13.73 8.88
CA VAL A 92 -4.13 -13.64 9.63
C VAL A 92 -4.45 -13.31 11.07
N LYS A 93 -3.93 -14.12 11.99
CA LYS A 93 -4.03 -13.86 13.43
C LYS A 93 -2.72 -13.25 13.90
N ASN A 94 -2.77 -12.00 14.35
CA ASN A 94 -1.67 -11.36 15.05
C ASN A 94 -2.15 -10.81 16.39
N GLU A 95 -1.26 -10.12 17.12
CA GLU A 95 -1.55 -9.54 18.43
C GLU A 95 -2.74 -8.55 18.41
N ALA A 96 -3.04 -7.96 17.25
CA ALA A 96 -4.16 -7.03 17.06
C ALA A 96 -5.48 -7.71 16.67
N GLY A 97 -5.51 -9.05 16.61
CA GLY A 97 -6.68 -9.85 16.27
C GLY A 97 -6.62 -10.49 14.88
N ALA A 98 -7.73 -11.11 14.48
CA ALA A 98 -7.90 -11.68 13.15
C ALA A 98 -8.11 -10.56 12.12
N LYS A 99 -7.34 -10.60 11.03
CA LYS A 99 -7.50 -9.67 9.90
C LYS A 99 -7.61 -10.43 8.58
N PRO A 100 -8.41 -9.93 7.63
CA PRO A 100 -8.56 -10.56 6.32
C PRO A 100 -7.27 -10.50 5.48
N TYR A 101 -6.40 -9.54 5.73
CA TYR A 101 -5.13 -9.33 5.06
C TYR A 101 -4.18 -8.51 5.95
N LEU A 102 -2.90 -8.51 5.61
CA LEU A 102 -1.90 -7.63 6.22
C LEU A 102 -1.67 -6.39 5.38
N VAL A 103 -1.35 -5.28 6.03
CA VAL A 103 -1.02 -4.03 5.34
C VAL A 103 0.32 -3.53 5.83
N CYS A 104 1.15 -3.05 4.91
CA CYS A 104 2.24 -2.18 5.26
C CYS A 104 2.54 -1.12 4.24
N SER A 105 3.29 -0.12 4.71
CA SER A 105 3.67 1.01 3.89
C SER A 105 5.02 1.55 4.29
N GLY A 106 5.72 2.18 3.35
CA GLY A 106 6.95 2.89 3.64
C GLY A 106 7.60 3.50 2.41
N ALA A 107 8.42 4.52 2.65
CA ALA A 107 9.27 5.15 1.62
C ALA A 107 10.50 4.30 1.27
N ASN A 108 10.80 3.27 2.06
CA ASN A 108 11.93 2.37 1.84
C ASN A 108 11.47 0.96 1.46
N LEU A 109 10.20 0.78 1.05
CA LEU A 109 9.63 -0.53 0.74
C LEU A 109 10.40 -1.25 -0.39
N PHE A 110 11.00 -0.48 -1.30
CA PHE A 110 11.69 -0.97 -2.48
C PHE A 110 13.22 -0.79 -2.42
N SER A 111 13.77 -0.39 -1.27
CA SER A 111 15.19 -0.04 -1.10
C SER A 111 15.69 1.08 -2.03
N GLY A 112 14.79 1.98 -2.44
CA GLY A 112 15.07 3.09 -3.35
C GLY A 112 13.90 3.35 -4.31
N PRO A 113 14.02 4.32 -5.21
CA PRO A 113 13.02 4.58 -6.24
C PRO A 113 13.04 3.45 -7.28
N MET A 114 11.89 2.81 -7.51
CA MET A 114 11.71 1.87 -8.62
C MET A 114 11.39 2.65 -9.88
N LYS A 115 12.26 2.56 -10.88
CA LYS A 115 12.06 3.17 -12.20
C LYS A 115 10.92 2.51 -12.96
N VAL A 116 10.40 3.20 -13.97
CA VAL A 116 9.34 2.68 -14.84
C VAL A 116 9.79 1.37 -15.48
N LYS A 117 8.95 0.33 -15.40
CA LYS A 117 9.21 -1.05 -15.85
C LYS A 117 10.34 -1.79 -15.10
N GLU A 118 10.91 -1.19 -14.06
CA GLU A 118 11.88 -1.87 -13.22
C GLU A 118 11.23 -3.06 -12.50
N LYS A 119 12.01 -4.13 -12.37
CA LYS A 119 11.61 -5.36 -11.70
C LYS A 119 12.54 -5.62 -10.53
N ALA A 120 11.98 -5.99 -9.40
CA ALA A 120 12.74 -6.39 -8.23
C ALA A 120 12.12 -7.64 -7.60
N THR A 121 12.93 -8.42 -6.88
CA THR A 121 12.43 -9.44 -5.97
C THR A 121 12.77 -9.00 -4.55
N LEU A 122 11.74 -8.85 -3.72
CA LEU A 122 11.87 -8.32 -2.37
C LEU A 122 10.96 -9.04 -1.39
N THR A 123 11.22 -8.84 -0.11
CA THR A 123 10.33 -9.24 0.99
C THR A 123 9.70 -7.98 1.57
N PHE A 124 8.51 -8.13 2.16
CA PHE A 124 7.89 -7.04 2.88
C PHE A 124 8.04 -7.30 4.37
N SER A 125 8.76 -6.42 5.07
CA SER A 125 9.09 -6.57 6.50
C SER A 125 7.88 -6.71 7.42
N CYS A 126 6.69 -6.36 6.93
CA CYS A 126 5.43 -6.47 7.62
C CYS A 126 4.78 -7.86 7.54
N VAL A 127 5.32 -8.77 6.73
CA VAL A 127 4.86 -10.14 6.62
C VAL A 127 6.02 -11.04 6.99
N LYS A 128 6.06 -11.48 8.23
CA LYS A 128 7.03 -12.47 8.70
C LYS A 128 6.52 -13.87 8.40
N LYS A 129 7.40 -14.86 8.49
CA LYS A 129 7.01 -16.28 8.37
C LYS A 129 5.92 -16.67 9.38
N SER A 130 5.97 -16.12 10.59
CA SER A 130 5.00 -16.35 11.67
C SER A 130 3.60 -15.83 11.37
N ASP A 131 3.49 -14.83 10.48
CA ASP A 131 2.20 -14.25 10.12
C ASP A 131 1.51 -15.02 8.99
N VAL A 132 2.21 -15.96 8.34
CA VAL A 132 1.65 -16.79 7.25
C VAL A 132 0.75 -17.86 7.86
N PRO A 133 -0.58 -17.83 7.63
CA PRO A 133 -1.49 -18.80 8.23
C PRO A 133 -1.15 -20.24 7.82
N GLU A 134 -1.40 -21.18 8.72
CA GLU A 134 -1.32 -22.60 8.39
C GLU A 134 -2.28 -22.94 7.24
N GLY A 135 -1.85 -23.83 6.34
CA GLY A 135 -2.64 -24.21 5.17
C GLY A 135 -2.56 -23.23 4.00
N THR A 136 -1.80 -22.14 4.11
CA THR A 136 -1.55 -21.22 2.99
C THR A 136 -0.92 -21.96 1.80
N ALA A 137 -1.57 -21.88 0.65
CA ALA A 137 -1.11 -22.41 -0.63
C ALA A 137 -0.86 -21.30 -1.66
N ALA A 138 -1.41 -20.11 -1.47
CA ALA A 138 -1.13 -18.95 -2.30
C ALA A 138 -1.11 -17.67 -1.47
N ILE A 139 -0.21 -16.75 -1.85
CA ILE A 139 -0.10 -15.40 -1.28
C ILE A 139 -0.23 -14.41 -2.44
N GLU A 140 -1.06 -13.39 -2.28
CA GLU A 140 -1.25 -12.34 -3.29
C GLU A 140 -1.04 -10.97 -2.66
N GLY A 141 -0.40 -10.07 -3.40
CA GLY A 141 -0.17 -8.70 -2.96
C GLY A 141 -0.85 -7.71 -3.90
N GLU A 142 -1.38 -6.62 -3.36
CA GLU A 142 -1.93 -5.50 -4.12
C GLU A 142 -1.33 -4.20 -3.62
N MET A 143 -0.72 -3.42 -4.52
CA MET A 143 -0.22 -2.09 -4.18
C MET A 143 -1.38 -1.09 -4.22
N ILE A 144 -1.95 -0.82 -3.05
CA ILE A 144 -3.15 0.02 -2.89
C ILE A 144 -2.87 1.51 -2.83
N THR A 145 -1.62 1.89 -2.57
CA THR A 145 -1.15 3.28 -2.68
C THR A 145 0.29 3.29 -3.14
N VAL A 146 0.63 4.21 -4.04
CA VAL A 146 2.01 4.49 -4.44
C VAL A 146 2.28 5.98 -4.28
N GLY A 147 3.49 6.32 -3.87
CA GLY A 147 4.00 7.69 -3.90
C GLY A 147 5.11 7.78 -4.94
N PHE A 148 4.97 8.76 -5.82
CA PHE A 148 5.89 8.96 -6.94
C PHE A 148 7.18 9.63 -6.46
N ALA A 149 8.27 9.38 -7.16
CA ALA A 149 9.48 10.18 -7.00
C ALA A 149 9.37 11.46 -7.85
N ASP A 150 10.03 12.53 -7.42
CA ASP A 150 10.23 13.72 -8.25
C ASP A 150 11.30 13.49 -9.34
N ALA A 151 11.58 14.51 -10.15
CA ALA A 151 12.56 14.43 -11.22
C ALA A 151 14.01 14.19 -10.73
N SER A 152 14.30 14.42 -9.44
CA SER A 152 15.57 14.13 -8.79
C SER A 152 15.57 12.77 -8.08
N GLU A 153 14.55 11.93 -8.36
CA GLU A 153 14.35 10.62 -7.75
C GLU A 153 14.16 10.68 -6.21
N LYS A 154 13.71 11.82 -5.68
CA LYS A 154 13.43 12.04 -4.26
C LYS A 154 11.94 11.92 -3.96
N LYS A 155 11.60 11.85 -2.68
CA LYS A 155 10.19 11.78 -2.22
C LYS A 155 9.43 13.00 -2.72
N SER A 156 8.36 12.75 -3.48
CA SER A 156 7.37 13.79 -3.79
C SER A 156 6.16 13.68 -2.86
N GLU A 157 5.33 14.72 -2.85
CA GLU A 157 4.02 14.72 -2.20
C GLU A 157 2.90 14.24 -3.14
N PHE A 158 3.26 13.54 -4.22
CA PHE A 158 2.32 13.03 -5.22
C PHE A 158 2.06 11.55 -5.03
N PHE A 159 0.79 11.21 -4.77
CA PHE A 159 0.34 9.86 -4.50
C PHE A 159 -0.85 9.47 -5.39
N TRP A 160 -0.90 8.19 -5.72
CA TRP A 160 -2.06 7.53 -6.30
C TRP A 160 -2.50 6.39 -5.38
N GLY A 161 -3.81 6.14 -5.31
CA GLY A 161 -4.33 5.02 -4.54
C GLY A 161 -5.64 4.49 -5.10
N ASN A 162 -5.89 3.21 -4.85
CA ASN A 162 -7.12 2.53 -5.24
C ASN A 162 -7.59 1.64 -4.09
N LYS A 163 -8.69 2.05 -3.44
CA LYS A 163 -9.26 1.34 -2.29
C LYS A 163 -9.97 0.04 -2.71
N ASP A 164 -10.42 -0.03 -3.96
CA ASP A 164 -11.11 -1.22 -4.48
C ASP A 164 -10.18 -2.43 -4.56
N LEU A 165 -8.85 -2.24 -4.56
CA LEU A 165 -7.89 -3.35 -4.57
C LEU A 165 -7.77 -4.09 -3.23
N ALA A 166 -8.25 -3.49 -2.14
CA ALA A 166 -8.16 -4.07 -0.81
C ALA A 166 -9.51 -4.29 -0.11
N PRO A 167 -10.45 -5.07 -0.68
CA PRO A 167 -11.66 -5.45 0.02
C PRO A 167 -11.33 -6.50 1.11
N ASP A 168 -12.14 -6.53 2.17
CA ASP A 168 -12.01 -7.55 3.22
C ASP A 168 -12.25 -8.95 2.68
N ALA A 169 -13.26 -9.11 1.84
CA ALA A 169 -13.51 -10.35 1.09
C ALA A 169 -12.97 -10.20 -0.34
N ARG A 170 -11.82 -10.81 -0.60
CA ARG A 170 -11.15 -10.78 -1.90
C ARG A 170 -11.07 -12.20 -2.46
N PRO A 171 -11.69 -12.50 -3.61
CA PRO A 171 -11.50 -13.81 -4.24
C PRO A 171 -10.05 -13.95 -4.71
N LYS A 172 -9.54 -15.19 -4.71
CA LYS A 172 -8.24 -15.50 -5.31
C LYS A 172 -8.18 -15.01 -6.76
N GLY A 173 -7.07 -14.40 -7.14
CA GLY A 173 -6.88 -13.69 -8.41
C GLY A 173 -7.29 -12.21 -8.38
N GLY A 174 -7.82 -11.74 -7.25
CA GLY A 174 -8.10 -10.32 -7.02
C GLY A 174 -9.37 -9.77 -7.62
N VAL A 175 -9.46 -8.44 -7.59
CA VAL A 175 -10.58 -7.68 -8.16
C VAL A 175 -10.53 -7.79 -9.68
N LYS A 176 -11.62 -8.29 -10.26
CA LYS A 176 -11.77 -8.63 -11.68
C LYS A 176 -12.39 -7.47 -12.47
#